data_AF-A0A2V9WKR6-F1
#
_entry.id   AF-A0A2V9WKR6-F1
#
_cell.length_a   1.000
_cell.length_b   1.000
_cell.length_c   1.000
_cell.angle_alpha   90.00
_cell.angle_beta   90.00
_cell.angle_gamma   90.00
#
_symmetry.space_group_name_H-M   'P 1'
#
loop_
_entity.id
_entity.type
_entity.pdbx_description
1 polymer ?
#
loop_
_entity_poly.entity_id
_entity_poly.type
_entity_poly.pdbx_seq_one_letter_code
_entity_poly.pdbx_strand_id
1 'polypeptide(L)'
;KIGCRAILNCLESAGRTLQDLDFLAVCTCTGYTCPDVGSRLIAHMGFRKNVQRASITGLGCAGALPTLQRATDFVRANPGRLALVLAVEICSSCYYVDNTLETVIGNAI
;
A
#
# COMPACT_ATOMS: atom_id res chain seq x y z
N LYS A 1 9.41 1.67 5.84
CA LYS A 1 9.46 2.75 6.86
C LYS A 1 8.40 3.81 6.62
N ILE A 2 8.36 4.47 5.45
CA ILE A 2 7.36 5.52 5.15
C ILE A 2 5.91 5.02 5.24
N GLY A 3 5.59 3.86 4.64
CA GLY A 3 4.26 3.25 4.73
C GLY A 3 3.84 2.92 6.17
N CYS A 4 4.75 2.39 6.99
CA CYS A 4 4.46 2.10 8.40
C CYS A 4 4.10 3.38 9.18
N ARG A 5 4.85 4.46 8.96
CA ARG A 5 4.59 5.75 9.61
C ARG A 5 3.25 6.34 9.18
N ALA A 6 2.94 6.27 7.88
CA ALA A 6 1.65 6.74 7.35
C ALA A 6 0.47 5.96 7.96
N ILE A 7 0.57 4.64 8.06
CA ILE A 7 -0.44 3.80 8.71
C ILE A 7 -0.65 4.21 10.18
N LEU A 8 0.44 4.33 10.95
CA LEU A 8 0.35 4.68 12.37
C LEU A 8 -0.29 6.05 12.58
N ASN A 9 0.13 7.07 11.83
CA ASN A 9 -0.45 8.41 11.93
C ASN A 9 -1.93 8.45 11.55
N CYS A 10 -2.34 7.68 10.53
CA CYS A 10 -3.74 7.59 10.11
C CYS A 10 -4.62 6.87 11.15
N LEU A 11 -4.09 5.84 11.79
CA LEU A 11 -4.81 5.12 12.85
C LEU A 11 -4.92 5.98 14.13
N GLU A 12 -3.85 6.69 14.48
CA GLU A 12 -3.84 7.61 15.62
C GLU A 12 -4.90 8.71 15.46
N SER A 13 -4.98 9.34 14.28
CA SER A 13 -6.00 10.37 14.02
C SER A 13 -7.43 9.83 14.02
N ALA A 14 -7.61 8.53 13.79
CA ALA A 14 -8.90 7.85 13.87
C ALA A 14 -9.22 7.24 15.25
N GLY A 15 -8.31 7.33 16.23
CA GLY A 15 -8.47 6.66 17.53
C GLY A 15 -8.58 5.13 17.39
N ARG A 16 -7.75 4.55 16.50
CA ARG A 16 -7.70 3.13 16.18
C ARG A 16 -6.28 2.59 16.30
N THR A 17 -6.18 1.28 16.31
CA THR A 17 -4.93 0.52 16.40
C THR A 17 -4.81 -0.46 15.25
N LEU A 18 -3.63 -1.04 15.07
CA LEU A 18 -3.41 -2.11 14.10
C LEU A 18 -4.29 -3.34 14.37
N GLN A 19 -4.70 -3.54 15.63
CA GLN A 19 -5.60 -4.63 16.01
C GLN A 19 -7.05 -4.35 15.64
N ASP A 20 -7.41 -3.13 15.26
CA ASP A 20 -8.78 -2.83 14.82
C ASP A 20 -8.97 -3.10 13.32
N LEU A 21 -7.88 -3.25 12.54
CA LEU A 21 -7.96 -3.43 11.09
C LEU A 21 -8.39 -4.84 10.68
N ASP A 22 -9.40 -4.91 9.83
CA ASP A 22 -9.90 -6.14 9.22
C ASP A 22 -9.46 -6.29 7.77
N PHE A 23 -9.19 -5.18 7.08
CA PHE A 23 -8.76 -5.18 5.68
C PHE A 23 -7.68 -4.14 5.40
N LEU A 24 -6.64 -4.54 4.68
CA LEU A 24 -5.58 -3.67 4.18
C LEU A 24 -5.54 -3.70 2.65
N ALA A 25 -5.87 -2.59 2.01
CA ALA A 25 -5.69 -2.40 0.57
C ALA A 25 -4.43 -1.56 0.33
N VAL A 26 -3.48 -2.07 -0.43
CA VAL A 26 -2.24 -1.35 -0.78
C VAL A 26 -2.18 -1.11 -2.27
N CYS A 27 -1.87 0.12 -2.69
CA CYS A 27 -1.48 0.38 -4.07
C CYS A 27 -0.06 0.93 -4.18
N THR A 28 0.64 0.44 -5.20
CA THR A 28 1.97 0.89 -5.61
C THR A 28 2.21 0.52 -7.08
N CYS A 29 2.84 1.40 -7.85
CA CYS A 29 3.34 1.07 -9.19
C CYS A 29 4.86 0.90 -9.25
N THR A 30 5.57 1.16 -8.15
CA THR A 30 7.03 1.05 -8.06
C THR A 30 7.51 -0.14 -7.21
N GLY A 31 6.64 -0.70 -6.38
CA GLY A 31 6.96 -1.76 -5.41
C GLY A 31 6.55 -3.18 -5.82
N TYR A 32 6.96 -3.67 -6.99
CA TYR A 32 6.72 -5.07 -7.41
C TYR A 32 7.63 -6.04 -6.66
N THR A 33 7.14 -6.67 -5.60
CA THR A 33 7.91 -7.65 -4.80
C THR A 33 7.09 -8.91 -4.52
N CYS A 34 7.77 -10.02 -4.24
CA CYS A 34 7.16 -11.24 -3.70
C CYS A 34 7.90 -11.67 -2.42
N PRO A 35 7.25 -11.72 -1.25
CA PRO A 35 5.88 -11.29 -0.98
C PRO A 35 5.64 -9.80 -1.27
N ASP A 36 4.40 -9.42 -1.58
CA ASP A 36 4.04 -8.03 -1.89
C ASP A 36 4.22 -7.09 -0.68
N VAL A 37 4.25 -5.79 -0.95
CA VAL A 37 4.43 -4.74 0.06
C VAL A 37 3.43 -4.87 1.21
N GLY A 38 2.16 -5.14 0.94
CA GLY A 38 1.12 -5.31 1.95
C GLY A 38 1.40 -6.50 2.87
N SER A 39 1.79 -7.65 2.31
CA SER A 39 2.22 -8.82 3.09
C SER A 39 3.37 -8.49 4.04
N ARG A 40 4.38 -7.77 3.54
CA ARG A 40 5.56 -7.40 4.33
C ARG A 40 5.19 -6.41 5.44
N LEU A 41 4.29 -5.48 5.19
CA LEU A 41 3.77 -4.55 6.22
C LEU A 41 3.02 -5.30 7.32
N ILE A 42 2.15 -6.24 6.96
CA ILE A 42 1.39 -7.06 7.91
C ILE A 42 2.33 -7.81 8.85
N ALA A 43 3.31 -8.51 8.28
CA ALA A 43 4.30 -9.27 9.05
C ALA A 43 5.17 -8.36 9.94
N HIS A 44 5.56 -7.19 9.43
CA HIS A 44 6.50 -6.31 10.13
C HIS A 44 5.86 -5.47 11.24
N MET A 45 4.60 -5.07 11.09
CA MET A 45 3.92 -4.16 12.04
C MET A 45 3.06 -4.88 13.07
N GLY A 46 2.84 -6.20 12.93
CA GLY A 46 2.06 -6.98 13.90
C GLY A 46 0.56 -6.76 13.79
N PHE A 47 0.02 -6.68 12.57
CA PHE A 47 -1.43 -6.70 12.34
C PHE A 47 -2.07 -8.00 12.87
N ARG A 48 -3.39 -8.02 12.97
CA ARG A 48 -4.13 -9.26 13.24
C ARG A 48 -3.78 -10.34 12.21
N LYS A 49 -3.60 -11.59 12.67
CA LYS A 49 -3.24 -12.74 11.82
C LYS A 49 -4.27 -13.06 10.72
N ASN A 50 -5.51 -12.63 10.90
CA ASN A 50 -6.62 -12.86 9.97
C ASN A 50 -7.01 -11.60 9.18
N VAL A 51 -6.19 -10.54 9.19
CA VAL A 51 -6.43 -9.36 8.37
C VAL A 51 -6.49 -9.77 6.90
N GLN A 52 -7.58 -9.41 6.22
CA GLN A 52 -7.67 -9.59 4.78
C GLN A 52 -6.83 -8.52 4.09
N ARG A 53 -6.33 -8.83 2.89
CA ARG A 53 -5.46 -7.91 2.16
C ARG A 53 -5.71 -7.94 0.66
N ALA A 54 -5.50 -6.81 0.01
CA ALA A 54 -5.46 -6.70 -1.44
C ALA A 54 -4.30 -5.78 -1.83
N SER A 55 -3.57 -6.17 -2.87
CA SER A 55 -2.46 -5.38 -3.40
C SER A 55 -2.75 -5.06 -4.86
N ILE A 56 -2.95 -3.78 -5.16
CA ILE A 56 -3.30 -3.25 -6.48
C ILE A 56 -2.03 -2.62 -7.05
N THR A 57 -1.40 -3.31 -7.99
CA THR A 57 -0.16 -2.87 -8.64
C THR A 57 -0.37 -2.72 -10.15
N GLY A 58 0.51 -1.99 -10.85
CA GLY A 58 0.40 -1.85 -12.31
C GLY A 58 -0.44 -0.69 -12.83
N LEU A 59 -1.15 0.05 -11.97
CA LEU A 59 -2.13 1.05 -12.41
C LEU A 59 -1.59 2.49 -12.43
N GLY A 60 -0.30 2.68 -12.16
CA GLY A 60 0.34 3.99 -12.12
C GLY A 60 -0.35 4.96 -11.16
N CYS A 61 -0.35 6.25 -11.52
CA CYS A 61 -0.96 7.32 -10.74
C CYS A 61 -2.47 7.13 -10.49
N ALA A 62 -3.15 6.35 -11.32
CA ALA A 62 -4.58 6.07 -11.18
C ALA A 62 -4.90 4.97 -10.15
N GLY A 63 -3.88 4.30 -9.58
CA GLY A 63 -4.07 3.13 -8.70
C GLY A 63 -4.83 3.40 -7.40
N ALA A 64 -4.90 4.65 -6.93
CA ALA A 64 -5.61 5.01 -5.71
C ALA A 64 -7.13 4.73 -5.79
N LEU A 65 -7.77 5.06 -6.93
CA LEU A 65 -9.22 4.92 -7.11
C LEU A 65 -9.72 3.45 -7.06
N PRO A 66 -9.18 2.50 -7.84
CA PRO A 66 -9.60 1.10 -7.75
C PRO A 66 -9.28 0.47 -6.40
N THR A 67 -8.24 0.95 -5.72
CA THR A 67 -7.89 0.51 -4.36
C THR A 67 -8.91 1.00 -3.34
N LEU A 68 -9.33 2.26 -3.45
CA LEU A 68 -10.40 2.81 -2.63
C LEU A 68 -11.73 2.11 -2.91
N GLN A 69 -12.04 1.81 -4.18
CA GLN A 69 -13.21 1.03 -4.55
C GLN A 69 -13.16 -0.35 -3.89
N ARG A 70 -12.01 -1.04 -3.92
CA ARG A 70 -11.85 -2.35 -3.28
C ARG A 70 -12.09 -2.30 -1.76
N ALA A 71 -11.58 -1.27 -1.09
CA ALA A 71 -11.84 -1.06 0.34
C ALA A 71 -13.32 -0.73 0.62
N THR A 72 -13.95 0.06 -0.26
CA THR A 72 -15.37 0.41 -0.20
C THR A 72 -16.25 -0.83 -0.32
N ASP A 73 -15.95 -1.69 -1.29
CA ASP A 73 -16.67 -2.96 -1.49
C ASP A 73 -16.55 -3.86 -0.26
N PHE A 74 -15.36 -3.93 0.35
CA PHE A 74 -15.14 -4.70 1.58
C PHE A 74 -16.01 -4.18 2.74
N VAL A 75 -16.00 -2.88 3.03
CA VAL A 75 -16.78 -2.34 4.17
C VAL A 75 -18.29 -2.40 3.93
N ARG A 76 -18.74 -2.28 2.66
CA ARG A 76 -20.15 -2.48 2.29
C ARG A 76 -20.59 -3.92 2.50
N ALA A 77 -19.75 -4.89 2.14
CA ALA A 77 -20.02 -6.30 2.33
C ALA A 77 -19.90 -6.75 3.80
N ASN A 78 -19.15 -6.00 4.63
CA ASN A 78 -18.88 -6.36 6.02
C ASN A 78 -19.15 -5.18 6.98
N PRO A 79 -20.42 -4.92 7.33
CA PRO A 79 -20.79 -3.83 8.24
C PRO A 79 -20.04 -3.91 9.59
N GLY A 80 -19.53 -2.76 10.05
CA GLY A 80 -18.80 -2.66 11.31
C GLY A 80 -17.33 -3.08 11.24
N ARG A 81 -16.83 -3.57 10.11
CA ARG A 81 -15.41 -3.87 9.89
C ARG A 81 -14.63 -2.63 9.46
N LEU A 82 -13.36 -2.58 9.82
CA LEU A 82 -12.47 -1.45 9.49
C LEU A 82 -11.51 -1.81 8.34
N ALA A 83 -11.48 -0.97 7.31
CA ALA A 83 -10.54 -1.06 6.20
C ALA A 83 -9.56 0.12 6.20
N LEU A 84 -8.32 -0.14 5.80
CA LEU A 84 -7.30 0.88 5.56
C LEU A 84 -6.80 0.78 4.12
N VAL A 85 -6.69 1.94 3.47
CA VAL A 85 -6.08 2.10 2.15
C VAL A 85 -4.70 2.75 2.33
N LEU A 86 -3.66 2.12 1.79
CA LEU A 86 -2.32 2.68 1.72
C LEU A 86 -1.90 2.86 0.26
N ALA A 87 -1.69 4.10 -0.15
CA ALA A 87 -0.93 4.40 -1.35
C ALA A 87 0.52 4.65 -0.97
N VAL A 88 1.46 3.92 -1.57
CA VAL A 88 2.89 4.06 -1.28
C VAL A 88 3.71 3.89 -2.55
N GLU A 89 4.65 4.80 -2.78
CA GLU A 89 5.62 4.71 -3.87
C GLU A 89 7.05 4.76 -3.35
N ILE A 90 7.90 3.95 -3.96
CA ILE A 90 9.32 3.78 -3.66
C ILE A 90 10.06 4.02 -4.98
N CYS A 91 10.03 5.24 -5.51
CA CYS A 91 10.58 5.51 -6.85
C CYS A 91 12.06 5.11 -7.00
N SER A 92 12.80 5.11 -5.89
CA SER A 92 14.18 4.62 -5.86
C SER A 92 14.35 3.13 -6.18
N SER A 93 13.31 2.30 -6.04
CA SER A 93 13.38 0.89 -6.48
C SER A 93 13.26 0.72 -7.99
N CYS A 94 12.85 1.77 -8.71
CA CYS A 94 12.77 1.78 -10.16
C CYS A 94 13.98 2.48 -10.82
N TYR A 95 14.94 2.97 -10.03
CA TYR A 95 16.13 3.62 -10.55
C TYR A 95 17.05 2.60 -11.22
N TYR A 96 17.37 2.80 -12.49
CA TYR A 96 18.30 1.95 -13.23
C TYR A 96 19.63 2.68 -13.42
N VAL A 97 20.75 2.04 -13.12
CA VAL A 97 22.07 2.69 -13.21
C VAL A 97 22.84 2.12 -14.40
N ASP A 98 22.90 2.90 -15.47
CA ASP A 98 23.83 2.71 -16.58
C ASP A 98 24.32 4.09 -17.08
N ASN A 99 25.14 4.10 -18.15
CA ASN A 99 25.69 5.32 -18.74
C ASN A 99 24.96 5.75 -20.03
N THR A 100 23.73 5.29 -20.26
CA THR A 100 22.94 5.65 -21.43
C THR A 100 22.13 6.90 -21.18
N LEU A 101 21.95 7.72 -22.22
CA LEU A 101 21.18 8.96 -22.09
C LEU A 101 19.70 8.64 -21.82
N GLU A 102 19.20 7.56 -22.41
CA GLU A 102 17.85 7.05 -22.27
C GLU A 102 17.51 6.73 -20.81
N THR A 103 18.40 6.03 -20.12
CA THR A 103 18.23 5.71 -18.69
C THR A 103 18.33 6.96 -17.81
N VAL A 104 19.25 7.89 -18.12
CA VAL A 104 19.36 9.16 -17.38
C VAL A 104 18.08 9.99 -17.49
N ILE A 105 17.53 10.11 -18.69
CA ILE A 105 16.25 10.81 -18.93
C ILE A 105 15.10 10.04 -18.26
N GLY A 106 15.07 8.72 -18.39
CA GLY A 106 14.03 7.85 -17.82
C GLY A 106 13.98 7.87 -16.29
N ASN A 107 15.11 8.07 -15.62
CA ASN A 107 15.17 8.21 -14.16
C ASN A 107 14.78 9.62 -13.66
N ALA A 108 14.75 10.62 -14.54
CA ALA A 108 14.46 12.01 -14.18
C ALA A 108 12.96 12.37 -14.23
N ILE A 109 12.14 11.45 -14.73
CA ILE A 109 10.67 11.56 -14.85
C ILE A 109 9.97 10.72 -13.78
#